data_AF-A0A1I0D951-F1
#
_entry.id   AF-A0A1I0D951-F1
#
_cell.length_a   1.000
_cell.length_b   1.000
_cell.length_c   1.000
_cell.angle_alpha   90.00
_cell.angle_beta   90.00
_cell.angle_gamma   90.00
#
_symmetry.space_group_name_H-M   'P 1'
#
loop_
_entity.id
_entity.type
_entity.pdbx_description
1 polymer ?
#
loop_
_entity_poly.entity_id
_entity_poly.type
_entity_poly.pdbx_seq_one_letter_code
_entity_poly.pdbx_strand_id
1 'polypeptide(L)' 'MSERRPGDRGRTHGEFVQKLASALPDQPLSLERVKRTNVGQKPAAELAELELGPNNCTAA' A
#
# COMPACT_ATOMS: atom_id res chain seq x y z
N MET A 1 -10.86 -26.91 13.89
CA MET A 1 -9.47 -26.78 13.44
C MET A 1 -9.35 -27.36 12.04
N SER A 2 -9.38 -26.52 11.02
CA SER A 2 -8.63 -26.71 9.78
C SER A 2 -8.57 -25.35 9.07
N GLU A 3 -7.49 -24.64 9.36
CA GLU A 3 -7.03 -23.47 8.61
C GLU A 3 -6.67 -23.88 7.19
N ARG A 4 -7.29 -23.21 6.20
CA ARG A 4 -6.63 -22.69 4.98
C ARG A 4 -7.69 -22.08 4.04
N ARG A 5 -7.44 -20.89 3.45
CA ARG A 5 -7.94 -20.59 2.09
C ARG A 5 -6.75 -20.32 1.16
N PRO A 6 -6.02 -21.37 0.76
CA PRO A 6 -4.87 -21.29 -0.12
C PRO A 6 -5.40 -21.44 -1.56
N GLY A 7 -6.20 -20.48 -2.04
CA GLY A 7 -7.13 -20.83 -3.13
C GLY A 7 -7.40 -19.77 -4.17
N ASP A 8 -6.81 -18.58 -4.07
CA ASP A 8 -7.29 -17.47 -4.90
C ASP A 8 -6.45 -17.13 -6.13
N ARG A 9 -5.69 -18.11 -6.61
CA ARG A 9 -4.72 -17.92 -7.69
C ARG A 9 -5.32 -18.02 -9.10
N GLY A 10 -6.65 -18.10 -9.22
CA GLY A 10 -7.37 -18.27 -10.49
C GLY A 10 -8.29 -17.11 -10.88
N ARG A 11 -8.32 -16.02 -10.10
CA ARG A 11 -9.11 -14.84 -10.44
C ARG A 11 -8.37 -13.96 -11.42
N THR A 12 -9.13 -13.33 -12.30
CA THR A 12 -8.60 -12.24 -13.11
C THR A 12 -8.20 -11.07 -12.20
N HIS A 13 -7.26 -10.25 -12.66
CA HIS A 13 -6.85 -9.04 -11.95
C HIS A 13 -8.07 -8.17 -11.58
N GLY A 14 -9.06 -8.05 -12.48
CA GLY A 14 -10.28 -7.29 -12.24
C GLY A 14 -11.13 -7.82 -11.09
N GLU A 15 -11.40 -9.12 -11.06
CA GLU A 15 -12.17 -9.76 -9.98
C GLU A 15 -11.45 -9.66 -8.63
N PHE A 16 -10.11 -9.72 -8.65
CA PHE A 16 -9.31 -9.52 -7.46
C PHE A 16 -9.44 -8.09 -6.92
N VAL A 17 -9.20 -7.08 -7.78
CA VAL A 17 -9.28 -5.66 -7.40
C VAL A 17 -10.68 -5.31 -6.91
N GLN A 18 -11.73 -5.75 -7.61
CA GLN A 18 -13.10 -5.46 -7.23
C GLN A 18 -13.44 -6.00 -5.84
N LYS A 19 -13.06 -7.25 -5.57
CA LYS A 19 -13.31 -7.86 -4.26
C LYS A 19 -12.48 -7.22 -3.15
N LEU A 20 -11.25 -6.81 -3.44
CA LEU A 20 -10.41 -6.11 -2.48
C LEU A 20 -10.99 -4.73 -2.14
N ALA A 21 -11.38 -3.96 -3.16
CA ALA A 21 -11.93 -2.62 -3.01
C ALA A 21 -13.27 -2.63 -2.27
N SER A 22 -14.14 -3.60 -2.53
CA SER A 22 -15.44 -3.69 -1.86
C SER A 22 -15.35 -4.09 -0.38
N ALA A 23 -14.20 -4.61 0.06
CA ALA A 23 -13.94 -4.97 1.44
C ALA A 23 -13.24 -3.86 2.26
N LEU A 24 -12.95 -2.71 1.65
CA LEU A 24 -12.28 -1.61 2.35
C LEU A 24 -13.26 -0.90 3.30
N PRO A 25 -12.88 -0.63 4.55
CA PRO A 25 -13.66 0.21 5.45
C PRO A 25 -13.59 1.67 5.03
N ASP A 26 -14.50 2.49 5.57
CA ASP A 26 -14.44 3.94 5.43
C ASP A 26 -13.09 4.50 5.94
N GLN A 27 -12.66 5.59 5.33
CA GLN A 27 -11.39 6.21 5.66
C GLN A 27 -11.41 6.79 7.10
N PRO A 28 -10.46 6.41 7.96
CA PRO A 28 -10.40 6.97 9.31
C PRO A 28 -10.01 8.45 9.28
N LEU A 29 -10.61 9.25 10.18
CA LEU A 29 -10.34 10.70 10.29
C LEU A 29 -8.87 11.01 10.56
N SER A 30 -8.14 10.09 11.18
CA SER A 30 -6.71 10.24 11.46
C SER A 30 -5.81 9.95 10.25
N LEU A 31 -6.33 9.44 9.13
CA LEU A 31 -5.51 8.93 8.04
C LEU A 31 -4.49 9.96 7.57
N GLU A 32 -4.93 11.19 7.27
CA GLU A 32 -4.04 12.22 6.74
C GLU A 32 -3.05 12.73 7.78
N ARG A 33 -3.43 12.81 9.07
CA ARG A 33 -2.50 13.17 10.15
C ARG A 33 -1.39 12.14 10.27
N VAL A 34 -1.77 10.86 10.30
CA VAL A 34 -0.84 9.73 10.44
C VAL A 34 0.07 9.63 9.22
N LYS A 35 -0.47 9.77 8.00
CA LYS A 35 0.33 9.82 6.77
C LYS A 35 1.37 10.93 6.84
N ARG A 36 0.97 12.16 7.20
CA ARG A 36 1.89 13.29 7.32
C ARG A 36 3.00 13.06 8.35
N THR A 37 2.67 12.46 9.49
CA THR A 37 3.67 12.19 10.55
C THR A 37 4.61 11.05 10.19
N ASN A 38 4.08 9.95 9.62
CA ASN A 38 4.87 8.73 9.40
C ASN A 38 5.64 8.77 8.08
N VAL A 39 5.08 9.38 7.03
CA VAL A 39 5.68 9.47 5.69
C VAL A 39 6.42 10.80 5.51
N GLY A 40 6.07 11.82 6.32
CA GLY A 40 6.53 13.19 6.15
C GLY A 40 5.69 13.97 5.14
N GLN A 41 6.00 15.27 4.98
CA GLN A 41 5.60 16.03 3.80
C GLN A 41 6.74 16.01 2.80
N LYS A 42 6.58 15.33 1.65
CA LYS A 42 7.44 15.59 0.50
C LYS A 42 6.99 16.90 -0.16
N PRO A 43 7.88 17.88 -0.40
CA PRO A 43 7.59 18.97 -1.32
C PRO A 43 7.23 18.36 -2.68
N ALA A 44 6.12 18.80 -3.28
CA ALA A 44 5.61 18.23 -4.53
C ALA A 44 6.49 18.50 -5.77
N ALA A 45 7.58 19.27 -5.60
CA ALA A 45 8.49 19.67 -6.67
C ALA A 45 9.94 19.42 -6.26
N GLU A 46 10.30 18.14 -6.19
CA GLU A 46 11.64 17.62 -6.48
C GLU A 46 11.57 16.11 -6.27
N LEU A 47 11.14 15.40 -7.32
CA LEU A 47 11.61 14.04 -7.54
C LEU A 47 13.08 14.15 -7.94
N ALA A 48 13.94 14.59 -7.01
CA ALA A 48 15.36 14.36 -7.14
C ALA A 48 15.52 12.85 -7.36
N GLU A 49 16.23 12.48 -8.42
CA GLU A 49 16.60 11.11 -8.71
C GLU A 49 17.05 10.49 -7.39
N LEU A 50 16.29 9.50 -6.93
CA LEU A 50 16.45 8.96 -5.60
C LEU A 50 17.80 8.25 -5.55
N GLU A 51 18.86 8.93 -5.10
CA GLU A 51 20.10 8.25 -4.69
C GLU A 51 19.78 7.43 -3.46
N LEU A 52 19.58 6.14 -3.71
CA LEU A 52 19.30 5.13 -2.72
C LEU A 52 20.54 4.99 -1.83
N GLY A 53 20.54 5.71 -0.70
CA GLY A 53 21.53 5.50 0.35
C GLY A 53 21.51 4.06 0.87
N PRO A 54 22.52 3.65 1.66
CA PRO A 54 22.76 2.24 2.03
C PRO A 54 21.64 1.54 2.82
N ASN A 55 20.57 2.25 3.21
CA ASN A 55 19.37 1.67 3.82
C ASN A 55 18.25 1.39 2.78
N ASN A 56 18.64 0.98 1.58
CA ASN A 56 17.74 0.62 0.50
C ASN A 56 17.35 -0.87 0.50
N CYS A 57 16.72 -1.36 1.57
CA CYS A 57 16.33 -2.78 1.64
C CYS A 57 14.95 -3.11 1.04
N THR A 58 14.30 -2.21 0.30
CA THR A 58 13.03 -2.50 -0.41
C THR A 58 12.86 -1.72 -1.73
N ALA A 59 13.93 -1.52 -2.50
CA ALA A 59 13.81 -1.21 -3.92
C ALA A 59 14.24 -2.44 -4.74
N ALA A 60 13.33 -2.92 -5.60
CA ALA A 60 13.63 -3.80 -6.73
C ALA A 60 13.39 -3.01 -8.01
#